data_AF-A0A928XHV3-F1
#
_entry.id   AF-A0A928XHV3-F1
#
_cell.length_a   1.000
_cell.length_b   1.000
_cell.length_c   1.000
_cell.angle_alpha   90.00
_cell.angle_beta   90.00
_cell.angle_gamma   90.00
#
_symmetry.space_group_name_H-M   'P 1'
#
loop_
_entity.id
_entity.type
_entity.pdbx_description
1 polymer ?
#
loop_
_entity_poly.entity_id
_entity_poly.type
_entity_poly.pdbx_seq_one_letter_code
_entity_poly.pdbx_strand_id
1 'polypeptide(L)'
;METRLFNEAIQRGQQERALAGTENTVRLALHQVKFAPAQQAAVDKLLADFRHAPYNTPLPKDVAAAVGEEVMLSLIEGGQLTRLSPEVILLTETYQDFLTWLRAYLRQQPTVNVAQVRDTFNTSRKYALALLEYTDEQRITKRVGDERVLRE
;
A
#
# COMPACT_ATOMS: atom_id res chain seq x y z
N MET A 1 -25.74 -3.78 24.02
CA MET A 1 -26.01 -3.89 22.58
C MET A 1 -25.55 -5.27 22.16
N GLU A 2 -26.39 -6.11 21.58
CA GLU A 2 -25.96 -7.44 21.12
C GLU A 2 -24.96 -7.28 19.96
N THR A 3 -23.79 -7.91 20.07
CA THR A 3 -22.71 -7.86 19.08
C THR A 3 -23.19 -8.22 17.67
N ARG A 4 -24.18 -9.11 17.57
CA ARG A 4 -24.82 -9.50 16.32
C ARG A 4 -25.53 -8.33 15.63
N LEU A 5 -26.30 -7.54 16.38
CA LEU A 5 -27.07 -6.43 15.85
C LEU A 5 -26.15 -5.30 15.37
N PHE A 6 -25.04 -5.08 16.06
CA PHE A 6 -23.99 -4.15 15.64
C PHE A 6 -23.37 -4.59 14.31
N ASN A 7 -22.94 -5.85 14.20
CA ASN A 7 -22.30 -6.37 12.99
C ASN A 7 -23.25 -6.36 11.78
N GLU A 8 -24.52 -6.72 11.97
CA GLU A 8 -25.54 -6.65 10.92
C GLU A 8 -25.77 -5.20 10.45
N ALA A 9 -25.79 -4.23 11.37
CA ALA A 9 -25.90 -2.82 11.02
C ALA A 9 -24.69 -2.30 10.23
N ILE A 10 -23.47 -2.71 10.60
CA ILE A 10 -22.25 -2.33 9.86
C ILE A 10 -22.25 -2.95 8.46
N GLN A 11 -22.55 -4.25 8.32
CA GLN A 11 -22.61 -4.91 7.02
C GLN A 11 -23.63 -4.27 6.09
N ARG A 12 -24.81 -3.94 6.62
CA ARG A 12 -25.84 -3.25 5.86
C ARG A 12 -25.39 -1.85 5.41
N GLY A 13 -24.77 -1.08 6.31
CA GLY A 13 -24.21 0.23 5.96
C GLY A 13 -23.08 0.16 4.92
N GLN A 14 -22.29 -0.91 4.89
CA GLN A 14 -21.28 -1.15 3.85
C GLN A 14 -21.92 -1.56 2.51
N GLN A 15 -22.94 -2.43 2.51
CA GLN A 15 -23.70 -2.78 1.30
C GLN A 15 -24.38 -1.57 0.67
N GLU A 16 -24.95 -0.70 1.52
CA GLU A 16 -25.61 0.54 1.11
C GLU A 16 -24.61 1.66 0.78
N ARG A 17 -23.30 1.40 0.84
CA ARG A 17 -22.20 2.38 0.63
C ARG A 17 -22.30 3.63 1.52
N ALA A 18 -22.99 3.54 2.64
CA ALA A 18 -23.05 4.60 3.65
C ALA A 18 -21.82 4.57 4.57
N LEU A 19 -21.27 3.37 4.80
CA LEU A 19 -20.10 3.13 5.63
C LEU A 19 -18.98 2.46 4.84
N ALA A 20 -17.73 2.76 5.21
CA ALA A 20 -16.53 2.08 4.74
C ALA A 20 -15.67 1.75 5.97
N GLY A 21 -14.86 0.68 5.93
CA GLY A 21 -14.10 0.28 7.11
C GLY A 21 -13.27 -0.97 6.93
N THR A 22 -12.39 -1.23 7.90
CA THR A 22 -11.64 -2.49 8.06
C THR A 22 -12.24 -3.30 9.21
N GLU A 23 -11.62 -4.42 9.62
CA GLU A 23 -12.12 -5.25 10.74
C GLU A 23 -12.25 -4.46 12.07
N ASN A 24 -11.42 -3.43 12.29
CA ASN A 24 -11.38 -2.69 13.55
C ASN A 24 -11.83 -1.21 13.45
N THR A 25 -12.18 -0.72 12.26
CA THR A 25 -12.58 0.68 12.08
C THR A 25 -13.76 0.82 11.14
N VAL A 26 -14.70 1.71 11.46
CA VAL A 26 -15.84 2.05 10.62
C VAL A 26 -15.90 3.57 10.47
N ARG A 27 -16.04 4.06 9.24
CA ARG A 27 -16.20 5.48 8.89
C ARG A 27 -17.38 5.66 7.94
N LEU A 28 -17.88 6.89 7.84
CA LEU A 28 -18.77 7.26 6.74
C LEU A 28 -18.02 7.07 5.42
N ALA A 29 -18.70 6.54 4.40
CA ALA A 29 -18.11 6.34 3.08
C ALA A 29 -17.58 7.65 2.47
N LEU A 30 -18.20 8.78 2.84
CA LEU A 30 -17.80 10.13 2.40
C LEU A 30 -16.87 10.85 3.38
N HIS A 31 -16.42 10.22 4.47
CA HIS A 31 -15.48 10.87 5.37
C HIS A 31 -14.16 11.11 4.65
N GLN A 32 -13.82 12.39 4.47
CA GLN A 32 -12.53 12.85 3.95
C GLN A 32 -11.73 13.43 5.10
N VAL A 33 -10.53 12.88 5.31
CA VAL A 33 -9.57 13.47 6.25
C VAL A 33 -9.17 14.83 5.68
N LYS A 34 -9.49 15.90 6.41
CA LYS A 34 -9.05 17.27 6.09
C LYS A 34 -7.93 17.65 7.04
N PHE A 35 -6.74 17.78 6.52
CA PHE A 35 -5.59 18.25 7.29
C PHE A 35 -5.62 19.76 7.46
N ALA A 36 -5.03 20.27 8.53
CA ALA A 36 -4.80 21.71 8.67
C ALA A 36 -3.89 22.19 7.50
N PRO A 37 -3.97 23.46 7.06
CA PRO A 37 -3.24 23.93 5.88
C PRO A 37 -1.73 23.64 5.91
N ALA A 38 -1.09 23.76 7.07
CA ALA A 38 0.33 23.45 7.23
C ALA A 38 0.64 21.94 7.08
N GLN A 39 -0.24 21.08 7.61
CA GLN A 39 -0.13 19.64 7.45
C GLN A 39 -0.39 19.22 6.00
N GLN A 40 -1.39 19.83 5.34
CA GLN A 40 -1.69 19.56 3.93
C GLN A 40 -0.49 19.89 3.04
N ALA A 41 0.17 21.04 3.25
CA ALA A 41 1.38 21.40 2.50
C ALA A 41 2.53 20.38 2.70
N ALA A 42 2.70 19.86 3.92
CA ALA A 42 3.68 18.82 4.21
C ALA A 42 3.34 17.49 3.51
N VAL A 43 2.06 17.11 3.51
CA VAL A 43 1.55 15.94 2.77
C VAL A 43 1.78 16.10 1.27
N ASP A 44 1.42 17.23 0.68
CA ASP A 44 1.56 17.47 -0.76
C ASP A 44 3.03 17.36 -1.19
N LYS A 45 3.94 17.93 -0.39
CA LYS A 45 5.38 17.80 -0.61
C LYS A 45 5.83 16.34 -0.51
N LEU A 46 5.41 15.62 0.53
CA LEU A 46 5.74 14.21 0.71
C LEU A 46 5.27 13.37 -0.49
N LEU A 47 4.04 13.55 -0.95
CA LEU A 47 3.51 12.81 -2.09
C LEU A 47 4.25 13.15 -3.40
N ALA A 48 4.68 14.41 -3.57
CA ALA A 48 5.53 14.80 -4.69
C ALA A 48 6.90 14.11 -4.65
N ASP A 49 7.53 14.02 -3.48
CA ASP A 49 8.81 13.32 -3.29
C ASP A 49 8.68 11.83 -3.64
N PHE A 50 7.58 11.19 -3.25
CA PHE A 50 7.30 9.80 -3.62
C PHE A 50 7.15 9.65 -5.14
N ARG A 51 6.44 10.56 -5.83
CA ARG A 51 6.29 10.49 -7.29
C ARG A 51 7.61 10.72 -8.02
N HIS A 52 8.50 11.55 -7.46
CA HIS A 52 9.82 11.77 -8.02
C HIS A 52 10.73 10.53 -7.90
N ALA A 53 10.62 9.77 -6.81
CA ALA A 53 11.41 8.57 -6.56
C ALA A 53 10.51 7.37 -6.16
N PRO A 54 9.69 6.83 -7.09
CA PRO A 54 8.59 5.92 -6.77
C PRO A 54 9.01 4.62 -6.09
N TYR A 55 10.19 4.10 -6.42
CA TYR A 55 10.73 2.87 -5.83
C TYR A 55 11.91 3.13 -4.89
N ASN A 56 12.16 4.38 -4.53
CA ASN A 56 13.23 4.78 -3.61
C ASN A 56 12.69 5.84 -2.63
N THR A 57 11.56 5.50 -1.98
CA THR A 57 10.80 6.43 -1.13
C THR A 57 11.43 6.61 0.25
N PRO A 58 11.13 7.70 0.97
CA PRO A 58 11.47 7.86 2.38
C PRO A 58 11.02 6.67 3.25
N LEU A 59 11.75 6.37 4.32
CA LEU A 59 11.40 5.29 5.24
C LEU A 59 10.19 5.69 6.08
N PRO A 60 9.40 4.73 6.60
CA PRO A 60 8.24 5.04 7.45
C PRO A 60 8.55 5.96 8.64
N LYS A 61 9.72 5.84 9.25
CA LYS A 61 10.17 6.74 10.32
C LYS A 61 10.38 8.19 9.84
N ASP A 62 10.89 8.36 8.62
CA ASP A 62 11.19 9.67 8.03
C ASP A 62 9.89 10.33 7.54
N VAL A 63 8.96 9.52 7.03
CA VAL A 63 7.59 9.93 6.73
C VAL A 63 6.89 10.43 7.99
N ALA A 64 6.92 9.64 9.07
CA ALA A 64 6.32 10.03 10.35
C ALA A 64 6.96 11.32 10.92
N ALA A 65 8.27 11.50 10.77
CA ALA A 65 8.96 12.73 11.18
C ALA A 65 8.54 13.94 10.32
N ALA A 66 8.23 13.74 9.03
CA ALA A 66 7.88 14.82 8.11
C ALA A 66 6.43 15.31 8.26
N VAL A 67 5.48 14.39 8.45
CA VAL A 67 4.03 14.74 8.47
C VAL A 67 3.35 14.48 9.81
N GLY A 68 4.01 13.78 10.74
CA GLY A 68 3.42 13.28 11.97
C GLY A 68 2.88 11.85 11.81
N GLU A 69 2.95 11.06 12.89
CA GLU A 69 2.53 9.65 12.88
C GLU A 69 1.05 9.48 12.55
N GLU A 70 0.17 10.27 13.17
CA GLU A 70 -1.28 10.23 12.91
C GLU A 70 -1.62 10.55 11.44
N VAL A 71 -0.92 11.51 10.83
CA VAL A 71 -1.11 11.87 9.43
C VAL A 71 -0.64 10.74 8.53
N MET A 72 0.54 10.17 8.78
CA MET A 72 1.03 9.01 8.03
C MET A 72 0.04 7.84 8.10
N LEU A 73 -0.46 7.51 9.29
CA LEU A 73 -1.46 6.46 9.48
C LEU A 73 -2.76 6.77 8.72
N SER A 74 -3.22 8.02 8.77
CA SER A 74 -4.39 8.47 8.01
C SER A 74 -4.21 8.33 6.50
N LEU A 75 -3.00 8.57 5.97
CA LEU A 75 -2.69 8.38 4.54
C LEU A 75 -2.68 6.90 4.13
N ILE A 76 -2.24 6.01 5.04
CA ILE A 76 -2.27 4.56 4.83
C ILE A 76 -3.73 4.06 4.86
N GLU A 77 -4.49 4.43 5.89
CA GLU A 77 -5.91 4.06 6.04
C GLU A 77 -6.78 4.65 4.93
N GLY A 78 -6.42 5.84 4.44
CA GLY A 78 -7.03 6.51 3.30
C GLY A 78 -6.70 5.87 1.95
N GLY A 79 -5.75 4.93 1.90
CA GLY A 79 -5.35 4.24 0.67
C GLY A 79 -4.52 5.09 -0.30
N GLN A 80 -3.91 6.18 0.19
CA GLN A 80 -2.95 6.97 -0.59
C GLN A 80 -1.55 6.34 -0.53
N LEU A 81 -1.21 5.76 0.61
CA LEU A 81 0.03 5.03 0.83
C LEU A 81 -0.25 3.55 1.10
N THR A 82 0.60 2.68 0.56
CA THR A 82 0.60 1.25 0.86
C THR A 82 1.88 0.91 1.59
N ARG A 83 1.75 0.44 2.84
CA ARG A 83 2.87 -0.12 3.60
C ARG A 83 3.10 -1.56 3.15
N LEU A 84 4.25 -1.81 2.52
CA LEU A 84 4.64 -3.13 2.02
C LEU A 84 5.35 -3.96 3.10
N SER A 85 6.07 -3.28 3.99
CA SER A 85 6.75 -3.88 5.14
C SER A 85 6.92 -2.82 6.24
N PRO A 86 7.43 -3.17 7.44
CA PRO A 86 7.76 -2.19 8.48
C PRO A 86 8.76 -1.12 8.02
N GLU A 87 9.54 -1.39 6.98
CA GLU A 87 10.60 -0.51 6.49
C GLU A 87 10.32 0.13 5.13
N VAL A 88 9.24 -0.27 4.45
CA VAL A 88 8.93 0.17 3.07
C VAL A 88 7.47 0.59 2.96
N ILE A 89 7.28 1.81 2.46
CA ILE A 89 5.98 2.39 2.13
C ILE A 89 6.05 3.05 0.76
N LEU A 90 5.06 2.80 -0.08
CA LEU A 90 4.96 3.39 -1.42
C LEU A 90 3.64 4.15 -1.56
N LEU A 91 3.51 4.94 -2.62
CA LEU A 91 2.18 5.35 -3.07
C LEU A 91 1.41 4.11 -3.52
N THR A 92 0.11 4.09 -3.25
CA THR A 92 -0.75 3.01 -3.71
C THR A 92 -0.76 2.92 -5.24
N GLU A 93 -0.76 4.05 -5.96
CA GLU A 93 -0.65 4.08 -7.42
C GLU A 93 0.63 3.40 -7.94
N THR A 94 1.77 3.70 -7.33
CA THR A 94 3.06 3.08 -7.66
C THR A 94 3.08 1.57 -7.45
N TYR A 95 2.44 1.09 -6.38
CA TYR A 95 2.31 -0.35 -6.15
C TYR A 95 1.40 -1.02 -7.20
N GLN A 96 0.32 -0.35 -7.63
CA GLN A 96 -0.55 -0.88 -8.70
C GLN A 96 0.17 -0.93 -10.05
N ASP A 97 1.02 0.05 -10.35
CA ASP A 97 1.87 0.04 -11.55
C ASP A 97 2.84 -1.14 -11.52
N PHE A 98 3.49 -1.36 -10.37
CA PHE A 98 4.34 -2.55 -10.16
C PHE A 98 3.57 -3.85 -10.36
N LEU A 99 2.37 -3.99 -9.77
CA LEU A 99 1.55 -5.19 -9.94
C LEU A 99 1.14 -5.43 -11.39
N THR A 100 0.83 -4.36 -12.12
CA THR A 100 0.48 -4.43 -13.53
C THR A 100 1.66 -4.93 -14.35
N TRP A 101 2.84 -4.36 -14.13
CA TRP A 101 4.07 -4.83 -14.74
C TRP A 101 4.37 -6.29 -14.37
N LEU A 102 4.29 -6.65 -13.09
CA LEU A 102 4.63 -7.98 -12.59
C LEU A 102 3.76 -9.07 -13.23
N ARG A 103 2.45 -8.83 -13.34
CA ARG A 103 1.53 -9.76 -13.99
C ARG A 103 1.82 -9.89 -15.48
N ALA A 104 2.15 -8.79 -16.16
CA ALA A 104 2.51 -8.83 -17.57
C ALA A 104 3.83 -9.58 -17.79
N TYR A 105 4.83 -9.30 -16.95
CA TYR A 105 6.13 -9.95 -16.96
C TYR A 105 5.98 -11.46 -16.72
N LEU A 106 5.27 -11.87 -15.68
CA LEU A 106 5.10 -13.29 -15.32
C LEU A 106 4.30 -14.11 -16.35
N ARG A 107 3.49 -13.47 -17.19
CA ARG A 107 2.82 -14.13 -18.33
C ARG A 107 3.77 -14.43 -19.48
N GLN A 108 4.84 -13.66 -19.62
CA GLN A 108 5.84 -13.83 -20.69
C GLN A 108 7.05 -14.63 -20.21
N GLN A 109 7.50 -14.36 -18.99
CA GLN A 109 8.60 -15.01 -18.32
C GLN A 109 8.08 -15.62 -17.01
N PRO A 110 7.92 -16.96 -16.91
CA PRO A 110 7.10 -17.59 -15.87
C PRO A 110 7.61 -17.42 -14.43
N THR A 111 8.83 -16.91 -14.27
CA THR A 111 9.46 -16.69 -12.98
C THR A 111 10.11 -15.32 -12.90
N VAL A 112 10.19 -14.75 -11.70
CA VAL A 112 10.96 -13.53 -11.42
C VAL A 112 11.72 -13.67 -10.10
N ASN A 113 12.94 -13.15 -10.06
CA ASN A 113 13.73 -13.08 -8.83
C ASN A 113 13.95 -11.63 -8.36
N VAL A 114 14.48 -11.49 -7.15
CA VAL A 114 14.69 -10.18 -6.51
C VAL A 114 15.67 -9.30 -7.31
N ALA A 115 16.69 -9.88 -7.94
CA ALA A 115 17.67 -9.12 -8.72
C ALA A 115 17.04 -8.51 -9.97
N GLN A 116 16.20 -9.27 -10.68
CA GLN A 116 15.47 -8.78 -11.85
C GLN A 116 14.55 -7.61 -11.49
N VAL A 117 13.79 -7.70 -10.40
CA VAL A 117 12.94 -6.59 -9.93
C VAL A 117 13.79 -5.38 -9.55
N ARG A 118 14.87 -5.58 -8.79
CA ARG A 118 15.81 -4.53 -8.40
C ARG A 118 16.32 -3.77 -9.64
N ASP A 119 16.79 -4.50 -10.64
CA ASP A 119 17.42 -3.94 -11.84
C ASP A 119 16.38 -3.26 -12.74
N THR A 120 15.19 -3.85 -12.88
CA THR A 120 14.09 -3.28 -13.68
C THR A 120 13.63 -1.93 -13.14
N PHE A 121 13.47 -1.81 -11.81
CA PHE A 121 12.95 -0.61 -11.18
C PHE A 121 14.05 0.33 -10.65
N ASN A 122 15.32 0.01 -10.93
CA ASN A 122 16.50 0.73 -10.43
C ASN A 122 16.37 1.11 -8.94
N THR A 123 16.04 0.11 -8.13
CA THR A 123 15.80 0.25 -6.69
C THR A 123 16.83 -0.53 -5.88
N SER A 124 16.82 -0.39 -4.56
CA SER A 124 17.63 -1.25 -3.70
C SER A 124 17.00 -2.62 -3.48
N ARG A 125 17.81 -3.60 -3.06
CA ARG A 125 17.35 -4.97 -2.74
C ARG A 125 16.23 -4.96 -1.69
N LYS A 126 16.26 -4.00 -0.75
CA LYS A 126 15.24 -3.85 0.29
C LYS A 126 13.84 -3.63 -0.28
N TYR A 127 13.68 -2.70 -1.23
CA TYR A 127 12.37 -2.42 -1.84
C TYR A 127 11.94 -3.53 -2.78
N ALA A 128 12.87 -4.06 -3.59
CA ALA A 128 12.57 -5.18 -4.48
C ALA A 128 12.07 -6.41 -3.70
N LEU A 129 12.68 -6.68 -2.54
CA LEU A 129 12.24 -7.75 -1.65
C LEU A 129 10.87 -7.43 -1.04
N ALA A 130 10.67 -6.24 -0.48
CA ALA A 130 9.40 -5.85 0.13
C ALA A 130 8.22 -5.89 -0.86
N LEU A 131 8.43 -5.46 -2.11
CA LEU A 131 7.44 -5.56 -3.18
C LEU A 131 7.01 -7.01 -3.40
N LEU A 132 7.98 -7.90 -3.55
CA LEU A 132 7.75 -9.31 -3.86
C LEU A 132 7.20 -10.11 -2.67
N GLU A 133 7.64 -9.80 -1.45
CA GLU A 133 7.07 -10.38 -0.22
C GLU A 133 5.62 -9.95 -0.04
N TYR A 134 5.32 -8.67 -0.29
CA TYR A 134 3.95 -8.18 -0.22
C TYR A 134 3.05 -8.85 -1.26
N THR A 135 3.53 -9.17 -2.47
CA THR A 135 2.74 -9.95 -3.43
C THR A 135 2.52 -11.40 -3.01
N ASP A 136 3.46 -11.99 -2.27
CA ASP A 136 3.30 -13.33 -1.69
C ASP A 136 2.21 -13.32 -0.59
N GLU A 137 2.23 -12.30 0.28
CA GLU A 137 1.23 -12.07 1.34
C GLU A 137 -0.18 -11.88 0.77
N GLN A 138 -0.29 -11.06 -0.28
CA GLN A 138 -1.54 -10.86 -1.03
C GLN A 138 -1.96 -12.07 -1.87
N ARG A 139 -1.21 -13.18 -1.81
CA ARG A 139 -1.44 -14.42 -2.58
C ARG A 139 -1.47 -14.19 -4.10
N ILE A 140 -0.78 -13.18 -4.60
CA ILE A 140 -0.64 -12.91 -6.04
C ILE A 140 0.50 -13.76 -6.62
N THR A 141 1.58 -13.90 -5.86
CA THR A 141 2.72 -14.75 -6.21
C THR A 141 2.93 -15.85 -5.18
N LYS A 142 3.76 -16.82 -5.56
CA LYS A 142 4.31 -17.83 -4.65
C LYS A 142 5.81 -17.93 -4.87
N ARG A 143 6.57 -17.94 -3.79
CA ARG A 143 8.01 -18.21 -3.81
C ARG A 143 8.30 -19.69 -4.06
N VAL A 144 9.19 -19.97 -5.02
CA VAL A 144 9.73 -21.30 -5.34
C VAL A 144 11.25 -21.17 -5.44
N GLY A 145 11.96 -21.61 -4.39
CA GLY A 145 13.40 -21.35 -4.26
C GLY A 145 13.70 -19.85 -4.14
N ASP A 146 14.50 -19.33 -5.06
CA ASP A 146 14.88 -17.91 -5.12
C ASP A 146 14.01 -17.09 -6.09
N GLU A 147 13.04 -17.73 -6.74
CA GLU A 147 12.15 -17.10 -7.70
C GLU A 147 10.71 -17.06 -7.19
N ARG A 148 9.87 -16.31 -7.90
CA ARG A 148 8.43 -16.21 -7.69
C ARG A 148 7.69 -16.47 -8.98
N VAL A 149 6.59 -17.20 -8.84
CA VAL A 149 5.64 -17.52 -9.91
C VAL A 149 4.28 -16.92 -9.62
N LEU A 150 3.48 -16.72 -10.67
CA LEU A 150 2.10 -16.29 -10.51
C LEU A 150 1.30 -17.38 -9.79
N ARG A 151 0.42 -16.99 -8.87
CA ARG A 151 -0.53 -17.92 -8.23
C ARG A 151 -1.80 -17.94 -9.09
N GLU A 152 -2.11 -19.10 -9.65
CA GLU A 152 -3.38 -19.38 -10.35
C GLU A 152 -4.53 -19.62 -9.37
#